data_AF-A0A9D4XSY0-F1
#
_entry.id   AF-A0A9D4XSY0-F1
#
_cell.length_a   1.000
_cell.length_b   1.000
_cell.length_c   1.000
_cell.angle_alpha   90.00
_cell.angle_beta   90.00
_cell.angle_gamma   90.00
#
_symmetry.space_group_name_H-M   'P 1'
#
loop_
_entity.id
_entity.type
_entity.pdbx_description
1 polymer ?
#
loop_
_entity_poly.entity_id
_entity_poly.type
_entity_poly.pdbx_seq_one_letter_code
_entity_poly.pdbx_strand_id
1 'polypeptide(L)'
;MAKISLSITLVILLCGLTLASRTKILPLSNTTTALAPELNDGVCSSLVKTQGYACEEHLVTTKDGYVLNMQRILPRGKPGNSIPVVLQHGLFMDGVTWLLLPPSQSLAFLLADNGFDVWIANSRGTKYSYQHTSFSSNSSDYWNWSWDELVAYDLPATFEYVHDQTRQKLHYVGHSQGTLVALAAFSKDQQLDKLRSAALLCPIAYVGQMTSQVAKKAADNFIAETLYKLGVFEFSLKGGSVVKFLKDMCAGTSIDCTNLFTSFTGFTHLPI
;
A
#
# COMPACT_ATOMS: atom_id res chain seq x y z
N MET A 1 -3.03 32.77 24.15
CA MET A 1 -2.69 31.46 24.76
C MET A 1 -3.72 31.04 25.83
N ALA A 2 -5.01 30.97 25.49
CA ALA A 2 -6.06 30.54 26.44
C ALA A 2 -7.17 29.68 25.80
N LYS A 3 -7.05 29.31 24.52
CA LYS A 3 -8.04 28.46 23.81
C LYS A 3 -7.57 27.03 23.53
N ILE A 4 -6.29 26.73 23.77
CA ILE A 4 -5.72 25.38 23.56
C ILE A 4 -5.89 24.49 24.81
N SER A 5 -6.05 25.08 25.99
CA SER A 5 -6.15 24.33 27.24
C SER A 5 -7.51 23.64 27.45
N LEU A 6 -8.57 24.09 26.78
CA LEU A 6 -9.93 23.58 27.04
C LEU A 6 -10.24 22.26 26.31
N SER A 7 -9.56 21.98 25.20
CA SER A 7 -9.75 20.73 24.43
C SER A 7 -8.99 19.54 25.01
N ILE A 8 -7.91 19.78 25.76
CA ILE A 8 -7.10 18.70 26.36
C ILE A 8 -7.77 18.15 27.63
N THR A 9 -8.52 18.97 28.37
CA THR A 9 -9.20 18.54 29.59
C THR A 9 -10.42 17.65 29.33
N LEU A 10 -11.08 17.79 28.17
CA LEU A 10 -12.26 17.00 27.83
C LEU A 10 -11.93 15.55 27.43
N VAL A 11 -10.74 15.29 26.88
CA VAL A 11 -10.30 13.94 26.49
C VAL A 11 -9.84 13.11 27.70
N ILE A 12 -9.25 13.75 28.71
CA ILE A 12 -8.78 13.06 29.92
C ILE A 12 -9.97 12.60 30.80
N LEU A 13 -11.11 13.29 30.76
CA LEU A 13 -12.29 12.92 31.55
C LEU A 13 -13.04 11.69 31.00
N LEU A 14 -12.84 11.32 29.74
CA LEU A 14 -13.49 10.16 29.10
C LEU A 14 -12.72 8.84 29.26
N CYS A 15 -11.49 8.87 29.79
CA CYS A 15 -10.70 7.67 30.09
C CYS A 15 -10.65 7.30 31.60
N GLY A 16 -11.35 8.04 32.46
CA GLY A 16 -11.21 7.95 33.92
C GLY A 16 -12.25 7.14 34.70
N LEU A 17 -13.20 6.45 34.06
CA LEU A 17 -14.22 5.68 34.77
C LEU A 17 -14.56 4.37 34.04
N THR A 18 -13.83 3.30 34.36
CA THR A 18 -14.40 1.98 34.75
C THR A 18 -13.27 1.04 35.15
N LEU A 19 -13.00 0.94 36.46
CA LEU A 19 -12.33 -0.21 37.04
C LEU A 19 -13.38 -1.25 37.46
N ALA A 20 -13.04 -2.50 37.17
CA ALA A 20 -13.50 -3.75 37.79
C ALA A 20 -14.92 -4.26 37.50
N SER A 21 -14.99 -5.34 36.72
CA SER A 21 -15.46 -6.64 37.21
C SER A 21 -14.90 -7.77 36.34
N ARG A 22 -14.17 -8.70 36.96
CA ARG A 22 -13.76 -9.97 36.35
C ARG A 22 -14.97 -10.89 36.31
N THR A 23 -15.38 -11.32 35.13
CA THR A 23 -16.29 -12.47 34.98
C THR A 23 -15.72 -13.39 33.91
N LYS A 24 -15.35 -14.60 34.32
CA LYS A 24 -15.01 -15.70 33.40
C LYS A 24 -16.27 -16.03 32.59
N ILE A 25 -16.19 -15.99 31.27
CA ILE A 25 -17.20 -16.56 30.38
C ILE A 25 -16.55 -17.74 29.66
N LEU A 26 -17.12 -18.93 29.89
CA LEU A 26 -16.81 -20.20 29.23
C LEU A 26 -17.18 -20.15 27.73
N PRO A 27 -16.54 -20.96 26.87
CA PRO A 27 -16.67 -20.84 25.42
C PRO A 27 -17.97 -21.47 24.93
N LEU A 28 -18.73 -20.74 24.11
CA LEU A 28 -19.83 -21.32 23.34
C LEU A 28 -19.36 -21.51 21.89
N SER A 29 -19.01 -22.75 21.59
CA SER A 29 -18.94 -23.27 20.23
C SER A 29 -20.30 -23.16 19.57
N ASN A 30 -20.39 -22.52 18.40
CA ASN A 30 -21.22 -23.01 17.32
C ASN A 30 -20.68 -22.54 15.97
N THR A 31 -20.33 -23.56 15.20
CA THR A 31 -19.71 -23.61 13.89
C THR A 31 -20.65 -23.04 12.83
N THR A 32 -20.18 -22.02 12.13
CA THR A 32 -20.44 -21.81 10.70
C THR A 32 -19.26 -20.98 10.18
N THR A 33 -18.11 -21.64 10.15
CA THR A 33 -16.95 -21.19 9.38
C THR A 33 -17.35 -21.16 7.90
N ALA A 34 -17.75 -19.98 7.42
CA ALA A 34 -17.43 -19.63 6.05
C ALA A 34 -15.90 -19.71 5.96
N LEU A 35 -15.42 -20.78 5.34
CA LEU A 35 -14.00 -21.03 5.12
C LEU A 35 -13.43 -19.84 4.35
N ALA A 36 -12.81 -18.89 5.06
CA ALA A 36 -11.79 -18.07 4.45
C ALA A 36 -10.70 -19.06 4.02
N PRO A 37 -10.36 -19.15 2.72
CA PRO A 37 -9.31 -20.05 2.30
C PRO A 37 -8.03 -19.63 3.02
N GLU A 38 -7.42 -20.57 3.73
CA GLU A 38 -6.07 -20.39 4.26
C GLU A 38 -5.11 -20.17 3.08
N LEU A 39 -4.80 -18.92 2.77
CA LEU A 39 -3.84 -18.54 1.74
C LEU A 39 -2.41 -18.81 2.23
N ASN A 40 -2.00 -20.08 2.18
CA ASN A 40 -0.58 -20.48 2.14
C ASN A 40 0.04 -20.30 0.74
N ASP A 41 -0.71 -19.70 -0.19
CA ASP A 41 -0.35 -19.51 -1.59
C ASP A 41 -0.06 -18.02 -1.88
N GLY A 42 1.14 -17.72 -2.40
CA GLY A 42 1.57 -16.38 -2.80
C GLY A 42 0.72 -15.78 -3.94
N VAL A 43 0.98 -14.53 -4.31
CA VAL A 43 0.23 -13.84 -5.38
C VAL A 43 0.32 -14.62 -6.69
N CYS A 44 1.49 -15.15 -7.02
CA CYS A 44 1.69 -15.95 -8.21
C CYS A 44 0.82 -17.21 -8.26
N SER A 45 0.75 -18.01 -7.19
CA SER A 45 -0.05 -19.24 -7.21
C SER A 45 -1.54 -18.95 -7.15
N SER A 46 -1.97 -17.95 -6.38
CA SER A 46 -3.38 -17.64 -6.17
C SER A 46 -4.02 -16.84 -7.32
N LEU A 47 -3.32 -15.86 -7.90
CA LEU A 47 -3.92 -14.88 -8.83
C LEU A 47 -3.37 -14.94 -10.25
N VAL A 48 -2.14 -15.41 -10.46
CA VAL A 48 -1.49 -15.36 -11.78
C VAL A 48 -1.52 -16.71 -12.49
N LYS A 49 -1.07 -17.78 -11.81
CA LYS A 49 -1.02 -19.13 -12.38
C LYS A 49 -2.42 -19.70 -12.65
N THR A 50 -3.41 -19.34 -11.83
CA THR A 50 -4.82 -19.68 -12.04
C THR A 50 -5.40 -19.11 -13.34
N GLN A 51 -4.78 -18.06 -13.89
CA GLN A 51 -5.14 -17.44 -15.16
C GLN A 51 -4.32 -17.97 -16.35
N GLY A 52 -3.47 -18.99 -16.14
CA GLY A 52 -2.64 -19.60 -17.19
C GLY A 52 -1.41 -18.78 -17.58
N TYR A 53 -0.84 -18.01 -16.65
CA TYR A 53 0.42 -17.28 -16.83
C TYR A 53 1.54 -17.88 -15.98
N ALA A 54 2.76 -17.89 -16.53
CA ALA A 54 3.95 -18.23 -15.76
C ALA A 54 4.35 -17.06 -14.84
N CYS A 55 4.67 -17.37 -13.59
CA CYS A 55 4.91 -16.37 -12.56
C CYS A 55 5.98 -16.82 -11.57
N GLU A 56 6.89 -15.89 -11.27
CA GLU A 56 7.99 -16.04 -10.30
C GLU A 56 7.76 -15.08 -9.12
N GLU A 57 8.09 -15.55 -7.90
CA GLU A 57 8.07 -14.74 -6.67
C GLU A 57 9.50 -14.39 -6.29
N HIS A 58 9.76 -13.13 -6.01
CA HIS A 58 11.08 -12.62 -5.70
C HIS A 58 11.06 -11.88 -4.36
N LEU A 59 12.09 -12.10 -3.54
CA LEU A 59 12.32 -11.34 -2.32
C LEU A 59 13.48 -10.38 -2.55
N VAL A 60 13.26 -9.10 -2.25
CA VAL A 60 14.21 -8.01 -2.47
C VAL A 60 14.43 -7.30 -1.14
N THR A 61 15.65 -7.36 -0.63
CA THR A 61 16.01 -6.70 0.63
C THR A 61 16.51 -5.28 0.35
N THR A 62 15.82 -4.30 0.90
CA THR A 62 16.21 -2.89 0.88
C THR A 62 17.43 -2.63 1.75
N LYS A 63 18.12 -1.52 1.51
CA LYS A 63 19.34 -1.15 2.26
C LYS A 63 19.11 -0.98 3.75
N ASP A 64 17.92 -0.53 4.15
CA ASP A 64 17.53 -0.34 5.54
C ASP A 64 16.89 -1.58 6.17
N GLY A 65 16.70 -2.67 5.41
CA GLY A 65 16.43 -4.01 5.96
C GLY A 65 15.01 -4.54 5.73
N TYR A 66 14.12 -3.78 5.09
CA TYR A 66 12.80 -4.29 4.67
C TYR A 66 12.96 -5.32 3.56
N VAL A 67 12.19 -6.41 3.64
CA VAL A 67 12.14 -7.46 2.63
C VAL A 67 10.85 -7.31 1.83
N LEU A 68 11.00 -6.84 0.59
CA LEU A 68 9.93 -6.61 -0.36
C LEU A 68 9.65 -7.90 -1.13
N ASN A 69 8.38 -8.23 -1.31
CA ASN A 69 7.97 -9.32 -2.17
C ASN A 69 7.53 -8.76 -3.53
N MET A 70 8.05 -9.31 -4.62
CA MET A 70 7.74 -8.88 -5.99
C MET A 70 7.28 -10.08 -6.81
N GLN A 71 6.30 -9.88 -7.69
CA GLN A 71 5.89 -10.89 -8.66
C GLN A 71 6.47 -10.55 -10.02
N ARG A 72 6.90 -11.56 -10.75
CA ARG A 72 7.30 -11.44 -12.15
C ARG A 72 6.42 -12.33 -13.02
N ILE A 73 5.63 -11.73 -13.89
CA ILE A 73 4.84 -12.45 -14.90
C ILE A 73 5.68 -12.52 -16.17
N LEU A 74 5.99 -13.75 -16.59
CA LEU A 74 6.82 -13.95 -17.77
C LEU A 74 6.06 -13.56 -19.06
N PRO A 75 6.77 -12.98 -20.05
CA PRO A 75 6.17 -12.58 -21.32
C PRO A 75 5.61 -13.79 -22.07
N ARG A 76 4.47 -13.61 -22.75
CA ARG A 76 4.00 -14.57 -23.76
C ARG A 76 4.70 -14.29 -25.09
N GLY A 77 5.27 -15.33 -25.72
CA GLY A 77 5.96 -15.21 -27.02
C GLY A 77 7.37 -15.78 -27.01
N LYS A 78 8.20 -15.35 -27.97
CA LYS A 78 9.58 -15.86 -28.11
C LYS A 78 10.47 -15.34 -26.97
N PRO A 79 11.22 -16.23 -26.28
CA PRO A 79 12.20 -15.81 -25.28
C PRO A 79 13.30 -14.95 -25.92
N GLY A 80 13.83 -13.98 -25.19
CA GLY A 80 15.17 -13.43 -25.46
C GLY A 80 15.32 -11.92 -25.63
N ASN A 81 14.26 -11.09 -25.51
CA ASN A 81 14.46 -9.63 -25.50
C ASN A 81 13.28 -8.83 -24.91
N SER A 82 12.50 -9.43 -24.01
CA SER A 82 11.35 -8.76 -23.39
C SER A 82 11.82 -7.64 -22.48
N ILE A 83 11.27 -6.46 -22.71
CA ILE A 83 11.62 -5.25 -21.97
C ILE A 83 10.89 -5.31 -20.62
N PRO A 84 11.60 -5.09 -19.48
CA PRO A 84 10.96 -5.09 -18.18
C PRO A 84 10.02 -3.90 -18.00
N VAL A 85 8.87 -4.14 -17.37
CA VAL A 85 7.92 -3.12 -16.93
C VAL A 85 7.65 -3.30 -15.44
N VAL A 86 7.96 -2.29 -14.63
CA VAL A 86 7.65 -2.27 -13.20
C VAL A 86 6.30 -1.58 -12.99
N LEU A 87 5.37 -2.26 -12.33
CA LEU A 87 4.07 -1.75 -11.92
C LEU A 87 4.08 -1.45 -10.42
N GLN A 88 3.91 -0.18 -10.06
CA GLN A 88 3.90 0.30 -8.67
C GLN A 88 2.52 0.80 -8.27
N HIS A 89 1.97 0.21 -7.21
CA HIS A 89 0.66 0.55 -6.67
C HIS A 89 0.62 1.91 -5.92
N GLY A 90 -0.59 2.33 -5.54
CA GLY A 90 -0.84 3.55 -4.78
C GLY A 90 -0.92 3.35 -3.27
N LEU A 91 -1.29 4.40 -2.55
CA LEU A 91 -1.55 4.37 -1.10
C LEU A 91 -2.71 3.41 -0.78
N PHE A 92 -2.61 2.68 0.33
CA PHE A 92 -3.60 1.69 0.80
C PHE A 92 -3.88 0.52 -0.15
N MET A 93 -2.99 0.30 -1.11
CA MET A 93 -3.03 -0.81 -2.05
C MET A 93 -1.80 -1.71 -1.85
N ASP A 94 -1.78 -2.81 -2.58
CA ASP A 94 -0.60 -3.64 -2.82
C ASP A 94 -0.56 -4.02 -4.31
N GLY A 95 0.42 -4.85 -4.68
CA GLY A 95 0.65 -5.28 -6.05
C GLY A 95 -0.53 -6.01 -6.69
N VAL A 96 -1.44 -6.61 -5.90
CA VAL A 96 -2.57 -7.37 -6.45
C VAL A 96 -3.54 -6.48 -7.22
N THR A 97 -3.52 -5.16 -7.00
CA THR A 97 -4.40 -4.21 -7.68
C THR A 97 -4.28 -4.28 -9.20
N TRP A 98 -3.13 -4.72 -9.73
CA TRP A 98 -2.88 -4.88 -11.16
C TRP A 98 -3.43 -6.20 -11.75
N LEU A 99 -4.01 -7.05 -10.90
CA LEU A 99 -4.47 -8.42 -11.20
C LEU A 99 -5.96 -8.63 -10.89
N LEU A 100 -6.65 -7.65 -10.32
CA LEU A 100 -8.01 -7.82 -9.80
C LEU A 100 -9.08 -8.02 -10.89
N LEU A 101 -8.84 -7.56 -12.12
CA LEU A 101 -9.74 -7.73 -13.25
C LEU A 101 -9.36 -8.97 -14.08
N PRO A 102 -10.28 -9.48 -14.92
CA PRO A 102 -9.95 -10.55 -15.86
C PRO A 102 -8.71 -10.22 -16.73
N PRO A 103 -7.98 -11.22 -17.24
CA PRO A 103 -6.75 -10.99 -18.01
C PRO A 103 -6.85 -9.99 -19.16
N SER A 104 -8.00 -9.92 -19.83
CA SER A 104 -8.27 -8.99 -20.93
C SER A 104 -8.42 -7.52 -20.50
N GLN A 105 -8.47 -7.22 -19.21
CA GLN A 105 -8.68 -5.88 -18.66
C GLN A 105 -7.63 -5.47 -17.62
N SER A 106 -6.87 -6.43 -17.09
CA SER A 106 -5.80 -6.18 -16.13
C SER A 106 -4.50 -5.85 -16.84
N LEU A 107 -3.95 -4.66 -16.55
CA LEU A 107 -2.76 -4.14 -17.23
C LEU A 107 -1.56 -5.10 -17.18
N ALA A 108 -1.35 -5.78 -16.05
CA ALA A 108 -0.24 -6.73 -15.90
C ALA A 108 -0.32 -7.88 -16.92
N PHE A 109 -1.51 -8.44 -17.12
CA PHE A 109 -1.72 -9.53 -18.07
C PHE A 109 -1.66 -9.03 -19.52
N LEU A 110 -2.26 -7.88 -19.81
CA LEU A 110 -2.18 -7.26 -21.14
C LEU A 110 -0.74 -6.98 -21.56
N LEU A 111 0.11 -6.50 -20.64
CA LEU A 111 1.53 -6.29 -20.92
C LEU A 111 2.26 -7.62 -21.20
N ALA A 112 2.02 -8.65 -20.39
CA ALA A 112 2.62 -9.96 -20.59
C ALA A 112 2.20 -10.60 -21.93
N ASP A 113 0.92 -10.47 -22.31
CA ASP A 113 0.38 -10.92 -23.61
C ASP A 113 1.01 -10.17 -24.78
N ASN A 114 1.44 -8.92 -24.57
CA ASN A 114 2.14 -8.10 -25.55
C ASN A 114 3.67 -8.24 -25.46
N GLY A 115 4.18 -9.28 -24.80
CA GLY A 115 5.59 -9.65 -24.81
C GLY A 115 6.50 -8.85 -23.87
N PHE A 116 5.94 -8.12 -22.90
CA PHE A 116 6.71 -7.45 -21.85
C PHE A 116 7.03 -8.41 -20.68
N ASP A 117 8.18 -8.19 -20.04
CA ASP A 117 8.57 -8.86 -18.80
C ASP A 117 8.01 -8.05 -17.62
N VAL A 118 6.92 -8.52 -17.00
CA VAL A 118 6.12 -7.69 -16.09
C VAL A 118 6.52 -7.95 -14.65
N TRP A 119 6.95 -6.90 -13.96
CA TRP A 119 7.34 -6.91 -12.55
C TRP A 119 6.32 -6.12 -11.74
N ILE A 120 5.68 -6.75 -10.76
CA ILE A 120 4.73 -6.13 -9.85
C ILE A 120 5.45 -5.90 -8.53
N ALA A 121 5.61 -4.64 -8.18
CA ALA A 121 6.30 -4.22 -6.95
C ALA A 121 5.30 -4.04 -5.80
N ASN A 122 5.64 -4.58 -4.62
CA ASN A 122 4.94 -4.30 -3.37
C ASN A 122 5.82 -3.45 -2.46
N SER A 123 5.29 -2.33 -1.97
CA SER A 123 5.99 -1.50 -0.98
C SER A 123 6.07 -2.17 0.40
N ARG A 124 7.05 -1.77 1.21
CA ARG A 124 7.16 -2.15 2.63
C ARG A 124 5.84 -1.97 3.39
N GLY A 125 5.57 -2.85 4.35
CA GLY A 125 4.36 -2.80 5.19
C GLY A 125 3.06 -3.24 4.51
N THR A 126 3.09 -3.59 3.22
CA THR A 126 1.95 -4.27 2.57
C THR A 126 1.88 -5.74 2.96
N LYS A 127 0.73 -6.39 2.70
CA LYS A 127 0.46 -7.80 3.09
C LYS A 127 1.58 -8.76 2.73
N TYR A 128 2.20 -8.58 1.55
CA TYR A 128 3.24 -9.48 1.04
C TYR A 128 4.66 -9.03 1.40
N SER A 129 4.84 -7.80 1.87
CA SER A 129 6.15 -7.19 2.21
C SER A 129 6.22 -6.80 3.70
N TYR A 130 5.77 -7.71 4.57
CA TYR A 130 5.61 -7.49 6.03
C TYR A 130 6.83 -7.88 6.87
N GLN A 131 8.00 -8.02 6.24
CA GLN A 131 9.22 -8.59 6.82
C GLN A 131 10.35 -7.56 6.89
N HIS A 132 11.21 -7.71 7.89
CA HIS A 132 12.42 -6.91 8.08
C HIS A 132 13.54 -7.78 8.66
N THR A 133 14.80 -7.48 8.35
CA THR A 133 15.97 -8.26 8.82
C THR A 133 16.25 -8.09 10.32
N SER A 134 15.87 -6.94 10.90
CA SER A 134 16.16 -6.61 12.30
C SER A 134 14.94 -6.28 13.18
N PHE A 135 13.79 -5.92 12.60
CA PHE A 135 12.64 -5.43 13.37
C PHE A 135 11.45 -6.37 13.21
N SER A 136 10.72 -6.59 14.30
CA SER A 136 9.43 -7.28 14.24
C SER A 136 8.37 -6.31 13.72
N SER A 137 7.43 -6.78 12.90
CA SER A 137 6.28 -5.99 12.46
C SER A 137 5.34 -5.55 13.61
N ASN A 138 5.54 -6.08 14.82
CA ASN A 138 4.86 -5.62 16.02
C ASN A 138 5.58 -4.45 16.73
N SER A 139 6.77 -4.06 16.30
CA SER A 139 7.51 -2.94 16.91
C SER A 139 7.22 -1.62 16.21
N SER A 140 7.28 -0.51 16.97
CA SER A 140 7.14 0.84 16.43
C SER A 140 8.24 1.19 15.42
N ASP A 141 9.43 0.60 15.57
CA ASP A 141 10.57 0.83 14.69
C ASP A 141 10.33 0.30 13.27
N TYR A 142 9.60 -0.82 13.13
CA TYR A 142 9.18 -1.35 11.83
C TYR A 142 8.22 -0.41 11.08
N TRP A 143 7.51 0.45 11.80
CA TRP A 143 6.53 1.39 11.21
C TRP A 143 7.05 2.82 11.11
N ASN A 144 8.29 3.07 11.51
CA ASN A 144 8.86 4.41 11.52
C ASN A 144 9.43 4.76 10.14
N TRP A 145 8.55 4.88 9.15
CA TRP A 145 8.87 5.26 7.78
C TRP A 145 7.69 5.98 7.14
N SER A 146 7.96 6.69 6.06
CA SER A 146 6.98 7.39 5.23
C SER A 146 7.26 7.11 3.74
N TRP A 147 6.61 7.86 2.86
CA TRP A 147 6.90 7.78 1.43
C TRP A 147 8.34 8.21 1.10
N ASP A 148 9.01 8.96 1.98
CA ASP A 148 10.44 9.32 1.84
C ASP A 148 11.33 8.06 1.77
N GLU A 149 11.10 7.08 2.65
CA GLU A 149 11.84 5.82 2.64
C GLU A 149 11.52 4.97 1.41
N LEU A 150 10.30 5.08 0.86
CA LEU A 150 9.97 4.41 -0.41
C LEU A 150 10.82 4.96 -1.56
N VAL A 151 11.07 6.27 -1.57
CA VAL A 151 11.96 6.93 -2.54
C VAL A 151 13.42 6.55 -2.28
N ALA A 152 13.85 6.58 -1.03
CA ALA A 152 15.24 6.39 -0.65
C ALA A 152 15.72 4.93 -0.76
N TYR A 153 14.82 3.95 -0.55
CA TYR A 153 15.21 2.55 -0.35
C TYR A 153 14.40 1.55 -1.18
N ASP A 154 13.06 1.63 -1.20
CA ASP A 154 12.25 0.65 -1.94
C ASP A 154 12.47 0.78 -3.45
N LEU A 155 12.29 1.98 -4.00
CA LEU A 155 12.41 2.22 -5.43
C LEU A 155 13.82 1.85 -5.96
N PRO A 156 14.94 2.27 -5.33
CA PRO A 156 16.27 1.84 -5.76
C PRO A 156 16.48 0.34 -5.68
N ALA A 157 16.03 -0.32 -4.60
CA ALA A 157 16.18 -1.77 -4.45
C ALA A 157 15.40 -2.53 -5.54
N THR A 158 14.17 -2.11 -5.83
CA THR A 158 13.35 -2.65 -6.92
C THR A 158 14.02 -2.44 -8.28
N PHE A 159 14.50 -1.23 -8.58
CA PHE A 159 15.12 -0.92 -9.88
C PHE A 159 16.42 -1.68 -10.09
N GLU A 160 17.28 -1.73 -9.07
CA GLU A 160 18.54 -2.48 -9.12
C GLU A 160 18.25 -3.97 -9.32
N TYR A 161 17.32 -4.53 -8.54
CA TYR A 161 16.97 -5.94 -8.65
C TYR A 161 16.48 -6.31 -10.05
N VAL A 162 15.52 -5.55 -10.60
CA VAL A 162 15.01 -5.79 -11.96
C VAL A 162 16.11 -5.62 -13.01
N HIS A 163 16.97 -4.60 -12.85
CA HIS A 163 18.08 -4.40 -13.76
C HIS A 163 19.09 -5.55 -13.72
N ASP A 164 19.40 -6.09 -12.54
CA ASP A 164 20.32 -7.22 -12.39
C ASP A 164 19.75 -8.51 -12.99
N GLN A 165 18.44 -8.76 -12.81
CA GLN A 165 17.78 -9.93 -13.38
C GLN A 165 17.67 -9.89 -14.90
N THR A 166 17.54 -8.70 -15.49
CA THR A 166 17.19 -8.54 -16.92
C THR A 166 18.30 -7.94 -17.77
N ARG A 167 19.28 -7.27 -17.16
CA ARG A 167 20.34 -6.47 -17.79
C ARG A 167 19.81 -5.40 -18.75
N GLN A 168 18.57 -4.94 -18.52
CA GLN A 168 17.88 -3.97 -19.36
C GLN A 168 17.42 -2.73 -18.58
N LYS A 169 17.21 -1.63 -19.30
CA LYS A 169 16.44 -0.51 -18.77
C LYS A 169 14.95 -0.85 -18.76
N LEU A 170 14.24 -0.42 -17.72
CA LEU A 170 12.84 -0.76 -17.49
C LEU A 170 11.88 0.40 -17.78
N HIS A 171 10.66 0.07 -18.18
CA HIS A 171 9.55 1.00 -18.12
C HIS A 171 8.96 1.01 -16.71
N TYR A 172 8.58 2.17 -16.22
CA TYR A 172 7.90 2.32 -14.95
C TYR A 172 6.44 2.72 -15.17
N VAL A 173 5.51 2.07 -14.48
CA VAL A 173 4.10 2.48 -14.42
C VAL A 173 3.73 2.65 -12.95
N GLY A 174 3.44 3.89 -12.56
CA GLY A 174 3.00 4.21 -11.21
C GLY A 174 1.54 4.62 -11.19
N HIS A 175 0.82 4.23 -10.14
CA HIS A 175 -0.51 4.77 -9.84
C HIS A 175 -0.49 5.56 -8.53
N SER A 176 -1.11 6.74 -8.50
CA SER A 176 -1.31 7.53 -7.26
C SER A 176 0.02 7.72 -6.51
N GLN A 177 0.18 7.23 -5.28
CA GLN A 177 1.45 7.32 -4.52
C GLN A 177 2.66 6.74 -5.27
N GLY A 178 2.50 5.70 -6.10
CA GLY A 178 3.60 5.20 -6.93
C GLY A 178 4.17 6.31 -7.84
N THR A 179 3.31 7.18 -8.37
CA THR A 179 3.77 8.32 -9.18
C THR A 179 4.53 9.37 -8.36
N LEU A 180 4.13 9.61 -7.10
CA LEU A 180 4.84 10.50 -6.18
C LEU A 180 6.26 10.00 -5.95
N VAL A 181 6.40 8.71 -5.66
CA VAL A 181 7.71 8.06 -5.44
C VAL A 181 8.61 8.22 -6.66
N ALA A 182 8.07 7.97 -7.86
CA ALA A 182 8.81 8.14 -9.11
C ALA A 182 9.21 9.60 -9.37
N LEU A 183 8.26 10.54 -9.26
CA LEU A 183 8.53 11.97 -9.48
C LEU A 183 9.57 12.50 -8.49
N ALA A 184 9.48 12.13 -7.22
CA ALA A 184 10.42 12.54 -6.19
C ALA A 184 11.84 12.01 -6.48
N ALA A 185 11.97 10.73 -6.86
CA ALA A 185 13.25 10.14 -7.24
C ALA A 185 13.84 10.82 -8.50
N PHE A 186 13.05 10.95 -9.56
CA PHE A 186 13.50 11.47 -10.85
C PHE A 186 13.86 12.96 -10.77
N SER A 187 13.20 13.74 -9.91
CA SER A 187 13.55 15.15 -9.67
C SER A 187 14.94 15.36 -9.05
N LYS A 188 15.55 14.28 -8.52
CA LYS A 188 16.89 14.25 -7.94
C LYS A 188 17.86 13.42 -8.81
N ASP A 189 17.53 13.20 -10.07
CA ASP A 189 18.29 12.38 -11.03
C ASP A 189 18.53 10.93 -10.59
N GLN A 190 17.71 10.41 -9.66
CA GLN A 190 17.83 9.03 -9.18
C GLN A 190 17.17 8.05 -10.16
N GLN A 191 17.81 6.90 -10.36
CA GLN A 191 17.31 5.77 -11.19
C GLN A 191 17.21 6.02 -12.70
N LEU A 192 17.57 7.21 -13.20
CA LEU A 192 17.47 7.56 -14.63
C LEU A 192 18.40 6.72 -15.52
N ASP A 193 19.50 6.21 -14.98
CA ASP A 193 20.41 5.29 -15.68
C ASP A 193 19.72 3.96 -16.04
N LYS A 194 18.75 3.53 -15.23
CA LYS A 194 17.98 2.28 -15.39
C LYS A 194 16.58 2.48 -15.97
N LEU A 195 16.10 3.71 -16.05
CA LEU A 195 14.78 4.04 -16.57
C LEU A 195 14.79 4.17 -18.11
N ARG A 196 13.80 3.58 -18.75
CA ARG A 196 13.52 3.74 -20.20
C ARG A 196 12.42 4.77 -20.45
N SER A 197 11.30 4.66 -19.76
CA SER A 197 10.24 5.66 -19.71
C SER A 197 9.35 5.45 -18.49
N ALA A 198 8.53 6.44 -18.14
CA ALA A 198 7.57 6.34 -17.05
C ALA A 198 6.15 6.73 -17.53
N ALA A 199 5.16 5.92 -17.16
CA ALA A 199 3.74 6.23 -17.28
C ALA A 199 3.17 6.50 -15.88
N LEU A 200 2.59 7.68 -15.69
CA LEU A 200 2.12 8.14 -14.38
C LEU A 200 0.59 8.24 -14.38
N LEU A 201 -0.07 7.26 -13.77
CA LEU A 201 -1.52 7.17 -13.69
C LEU A 201 -2.01 7.90 -12.44
N CYS A 202 -2.89 8.89 -12.61
CA CYS A 202 -3.37 9.77 -11.53
C CYS A 202 -2.20 10.39 -10.72
N PRO A 203 -1.33 11.20 -11.37
CA PRO A 203 -0.09 11.64 -10.78
C PRO A 203 -0.28 12.50 -9.52
N ILE A 204 0.53 12.23 -8.49
CA ILE A 204 0.58 12.98 -7.23
C ILE A 204 1.94 13.65 -7.10
N ALA A 205 1.95 14.98 -7.08
CA ALA A 205 3.15 15.79 -6.82
C ALA A 205 2.89 16.83 -5.73
N TYR A 206 1.73 17.47 -5.79
CA TYR A 206 1.27 18.44 -4.81
C TYR A 206 -0.20 18.19 -4.49
N VAL A 207 -0.53 18.21 -3.20
CA VAL A 207 -1.87 17.82 -2.72
C VAL A 207 -2.65 18.94 -2.05
N GLY A 208 -2.14 20.18 -2.05
CA GLY A 208 -2.81 21.31 -1.36
C GLY A 208 -4.16 21.73 -1.93
N GLN A 209 -4.49 21.31 -3.16
CA GLN A 209 -5.78 21.56 -3.82
C GLN A 209 -6.69 20.32 -3.83
N MET A 210 -6.39 19.29 -3.01
CA MET A 210 -7.27 18.12 -2.91
C MET A 210 -8.66 18.53 -2.41
N THR A 211 -9.71 17.97 -3.03
CA THR A 211 -11.10 18.23 -2.63
C THR A 211 -11.59 17.30 -1.52
N SER A 212 -10.89 16.19 -1.26
CA SER A 212 -11.20 15.29 -0.16
C SER A 212 -10.99 16.00 1.18
N GLN A 213 -12.10 16.31 1.84
CA GLN A 213 -12.10 16.95 3.15
C GLN A 213 -11.50 16.06 4.23
N VAL A 214 -11.68 14.73 4.13
CA VAL A 214 -11.09 13.76 5.06
C VAL A 214 -9.57 13.77 4.94
N ALA A 215 -9.05 13.62 3.73
CA ALA A 215 -7.61 13.60 3.49
C ALA A 215 -6.96 14.94 3.86
N LYS A 216 -7.61 16.07 3.53
CA LYS A 216 -7.12 17.40 3.89
C LYS A 216 -7.07 17.60 5.39
N LYS A 217 -8.15 17.29 6.12
CA LYS A 217 -8.17 17.38 7.58
C LYS A 217 -7.18 16.42 8.22
N ALA A 218 -7.00 15.22 7.69
CA ALA A 218 -6.03 14.27 8.21
C ALA A 218 -4.59 14.80 8.09
N ALA A 219 -4.27 15.45 6.96
CA ALA A 219 -2.98 16.10 6.75
C ALA A 219 -2.79 17.34 7.63
N ASP A 220 -3.76 18.28 7.64
CA ASP A 220 -3.68 19.53 8.41
C ASP A 220 -3.54 19.29 9.93
N ASN A 221 -4.06 18.16 10.42
CA ASN A 221 -4.01 17.79 11.84
C ASN A 221 -2.90 16.78 12.17
N PHE A 222 -2.01 16.43 11.24
CA PHE A 222 -0.90 15.50 11.49
C PHE A 222 -1.38 14.20 12.17
N ILE A 223 -2.42 13.59 11.57
CA ILE A 223 -3.08 12.43 12.16
C ILE A 223 -2.13 11.23 12.24
N ALA A 224 -1.22 11.06 11.28
CA ALA A 224 -0.24 9.98 11.29
C ALA A 224 0.65 10.05 12.53
N GLU A 225 1.20 11.23 12.82
CA GLU A 225 2.06 11.49 13.98
C GLU A 225 1.30 11.37 15.30
N THR A 226 0.02 11.79 15.31
CA THR A 226 -0.85 11.65 16.46
C THR A 226 -1.13 10.18 16.77
N LEU A 227 -1.49 9.39 15.76
CA LEU A 227 -1.74 7.95 15.89
C LEU A 227 -0.47 7.21 16.34
N TYR A 228 0.68 7.55 15.76
CA TYR A 228 1.97 6.98 16.15
C TYR A 228 2.28 7.24 17.63
N LYS A 229 2.09 8.47 18.11
CA LYS A 229 2.27 8.82 19.55
C LYS A 229 1.30 8.10 20.48
N LEU A 230 0.11 7.73 19.97
CA LEU A 230 -0.90 6.96 20.71
C LEU A 230 -0.69 5.44 20.62
N GLY A 231 0.39 4.98 19.99
CA GLY A 231 0.72 3.55 19.87
C GLY A 231 0.02 2.83 18.71
N VAL A 232 -0.60 3.57 17.79
CA VAL A 232 -1.17 3.02 16.55
C VAL A 232 -0.16 3.22 15.42
N PHE A 233 0.67 2.20 15.20
CA PHE A 233 1.80 2.28 14.28
C PHE A 233 1.44 1.87 12.84
N GLU A 234 0.53 0.90 12.68
CA GLU A 234 -0.01 0.50 11.39
C GLU A 234 -1.34 1.20 11.12
N PHE A 235 -1.43 1.94 10.00
CA PHE A 235 -2.69 2.50 9.52
C PHE A 235 -3.39 1.53 8.56
N SER A 236 -4.07 0.53 9.12
CA SER A 236 -4.84 -0.45 8.34
C SER A 236 -6.30 -0.01 8.20
N LEU A 237 -6.77 0.26 6.97
CA LEU A 237 -8.19 0.57 6.71
C LEU A 237 -9.15 -0.56 7.09
N LYS A 238 -8.64 -1.77 7.33
CA LYS A 238 -9.39 -2.94 7.81
C LYS A 238 -9.26 -3.15 9.33
N GLY A 239 -8.33 -2.45 9.99
CA GLY A 239 -8.07 -2.56 11.41
C GLY A 239 -9.17 -1.90 12.24
N GLY A 240 -9.67 -2.61 13.26
CA GLY A 240 -10.80 -2.12 14.08
C GLY A 240 -10.57 -0.75 14.70
N SER A 241 -9.35 -0.45 15.16
CA SER A 241 -8.98 0.85 15.75
C SER A 241 -9.04 1.99 14.72
N VAL A 242 -8.49 1.78 13.53
CA VAL A 242 -8.47 2.77 12.44
C VAL A 242 -9.87 2.98 11.88
N VAL A 243 -10.65 1.91 11.68
CA VAL A 243 -12.06 1.99 11.27
C VAL A 243 -12.88 2.78 12.28
N LYS A 244 -12.69 2.53 13.59
CA LYS A 244 -13.38 3.28 14.65
C LYS A 244 -12.98 4.76 14.63
N PHE A 245 -11.67 5.05 14.60
CA PHE A 245 -11.16 6.42 14.53
C PHE A 245 -11.73 7.20 13.35
N LEU A 246 -11.81 6.57 12.17
CA LEU A 246 -12.34 7.21 10.97
C LEU A 246 -13.85 7.42 11.05
N LYS A 247 -14.60 6.47 11.62
CA LYS A 247 -16.02 6.67 11.93
C LYS A 247 -16.24 7.85 12.89
N ASP A 248 -15.40 7.98 13.92
CA ASP A 248 -15.49 9.08 14.88
C ASP A 248 -15.13 10.44 14.23
N MET A 249 -14.13 10.49 13.34
CA MET A 249 -13.82 11.69 12.54
C MET A 249 -15.00 12.11 11.63
N CYS A 250 -15.73 11.14 11.11
CA CYS A 250 -16.86 11.39 10.23
C CYS A 250 -18.14 11.72 11.01
N ALA A 251 -18.26 11.24 12.24
CA ALA A 251 -19.36 11.59 13.15
C ALA A 251 -19.35 13.10 13.45
N GLY A 252 -20.41 13.80 13.03
CA GLY A 252 -20.51 15.25 13.16
C GLY A 252 -20.02 16.04 11.94
N THR A 253 -19.66 15.37 10.84
CA THR A 253 -19.39 16.00 9.55
C THR A 253 -20.40 15.54 8.49
N SER A 254 -20.60 16.32 7.42
CA SER A 254 -21.44 15.92 6.28
C SER A 254 -20.74 14.93 5.33
N ILE A 255 -19.77 14.16 5.82
CA ILE A 255 -18.90 13.30 5.02
C ILE A 255 -19.39 11.85 5.12
N ASP A 256 -19.73 11.25 3.98
CA ASP A 256 -20.09 9.83 3.88
C ASP A 256 -18.83 8.95 3.90
N CYS A 257 -18.56 8.33 5.05
CA CYS A 257 -17.43 7.43 5.27
C CYS A 257 -17.81 5.95 5.22
N THR A 258 -18.96 5.60 4.62
CA THR A 258 -19.39 4.20 4.45
C THR A 258 -18.42 3.44 3.54
N ASN A 259 -17.79 4.14 2.59
CA ASN A 259 -16.63 3.66 1.84
C ASN A 259 -15.42 4.56 2.12
N LEU A 260 -14.61 4.11 3.06
CA LEU A 260 -13.47 4.85 3.56
C LEU A 260 -12.39 5.07 2.48
N PHE A 261 -12.19 4.10 1.60
CA PHE A 261 -11.23 4.20 0.51
C PHE A 261 -11.62 5.33 -0.48
N THR A 262 -12.90 5.39 -0.87
CA THR A 262 -13.40 6.47 -1.76
C THR A 262 -13.47 7.82 -1.05
N SER A 263 -13.61 7.84 0.28
CA SER A 263 -13.55 9.09 1.05
C SER A 263 -12.18 9.77 0.96
N PHE A 264 -11.10 8.98 0.85
CA PHE A 264 -9.74 9.49 0.66
C PHE A 264 -9.40 9.72 -0.82
N THR A 265 -9.85 8.83 -1.72
CA THR A 265 -9.42 8.84 -3.14
C THR A 265 -10.39 9.52 -4.11
N GLY A 266 -11.59 9.85 -3.65
CA GLY A 266 -12.66 10.45 -4.46
C GLY A 266 -13.63 9.42 -5.05
N PHE A 267 -14.72 9.92 -5.62
CA PHE A 267 -15.72 9.11 -6.34
C PHE A 267 -15.49 9.20 -7.86
N THR A 268 -15.58 8.07 -8.55
CA THR A 268 -15.78 8.05 -9.99
C THR A 268 -17.28 7.95 -10.28
N HIS A 269 -17.87 9.01 -10.83
CA HIS A 269 -19.11 8.86 -11.59
C HIS A 269 -18.73 8.24 -12.92
N LEU A 270 -18.83 6.93 -13.04
CA LEU A 270 -18.88 6.30 -14.36
C LEU A 270 -20.26 6.68 -14.94
N PRO A 271 -20.33 7.44 -16.04
CA PRO A 271 -21.60 7.55 -16.76
C PRO A 271 -21.97 6.14 -17.21
N ILE A 272 -23.11 5.66 -16.70
CA ILE A 272 -23.74 4.41 -17.13
C ILE A 272 -24.23 4.60 -18.57
#